data_AF-A0A4P5T2P0-F1
#
_entry.id   AF-A0A4P5T2P0-F1
#
_cell.length_a   1.000
_cell.length_b   1.000
_cell.length_c   1.000
_cell.angle_alpha   90.00
_cell.angle_beta   90.00
_cell.angle_gamma   90.00
#
_symmetry.space_group_name_H-M   'P 1'
#
loop_
_entity.id
_entity.type
_entity.pdbx_description
1 polymer ?
#
loop_
_entity_poly.entity_id
_entity_poly.type
_entity_poly.pdbx_seq_one_letter_code
_entity_poly.pdbx_strand_id
1 'polypeptide(L)'
;MSLDFFEALAERQVQDAVEEGAFDNLPGKGKPLRFENLTGIPYAELIANRILKNAGVLPEWVQAQKDLEAEISTLLAQRTKLIEDNLKRQAQIVYLPTDHISVNKYRLWHKQSRDNFHKKMKRINGLILKLNLTAPSTIRLPGLHKVDEEMEAFDEEFQPVAEGKLVPRGSQSE
;
A
#
# COMPACT_ATOMS: atom_id res chain seq x y z
N MET A 1 -24.15 36.39 -0.18
CA MET A 1 -24.79 35.54 0.84
C MET A 1 -23.98 35.73 2.12
N SER A 2 -24.55 36.34 3.17
CA SER A 2 -23.82 36.68 4.40
C SER A 2 -23.78 35.50 5.37
N LEU A 3 -22.86 35.54 6.33
CA LEU A 3 -22.76 34.54 7.41
C LEU A 3 -24.09 34.43 8.19
N ASP A 4 -24.73 35.57 8.44
CA ASP A 4 -26.02 35.69 9.15
C ASP A 4 -27.16 34.91 8.47
N PHE A 5 -27.11 34.75 7.14
CA PHE A 5 -28.11 33.98 6.42
C PHE A 5 -27.97 32.47 6.69
N PHE A 6 -26.74 31.96 6.75
CA PHE A 6 -26.49 30.56 7.07
C PHE A 6 -26.79 30.25 8.54
N GLU A 7 -26.51 31.18 9.45
CA GLU A 7 -26.90 31.04 10.86
C GLU A 7 -28.42 30.97 11.03
N ALA A 8 -29.17 31.89 10.41
CA ALA A 8 -30.63 31.89 10.49
C ALA A 8 -31.26 30.62 9.88
N LEU A 9 -30.69 30.10 8.80
CA LEU A 9 -31.13 28.87 8.16
C LEU A 9 -30.84 27.63 9.03
N ALA A 10 -29.65 27.59 9.65
CA ALA A 10 -29.27 26.50 10.55
C ALA A 10 -30.15 26.49 11.81
N GLU A 11 -30.39 27.65 12.43
CA GLU A 11 -31.21 27.78 13.64
C GLU A 11 -32.64 27.27 13.41
N ARG A 12 -33.24 27.66 12.28
CA ARG A 12 -34.59 27.21 11.91
C ARG A 12 -34.66 25.69 11.76
N GLN A 13 -33.68 25.08 11.09
CA GLN A 13 -33.62 23.63 10.94
C GLN A 13 -33.49 22.88 12.27
N VAL A 14 -32.76 23.45 13.23
CA VAL A 14 -32.62 22.87 14.57
C VAL A 14 -33.95 22.93 15.32
N GLN A 15 -34.67 24.06 15.25
CA GLN A 15 -35.99 24.19 15.89
C GLN A 15 -37.01 23.20 15.32
N ASP A 16 -37.11 23.10 14.00
CA ASP A 16 -38.02 22.16 13.33
C ASP A 16 -37.73 20.71 13.79
N ALA A 17 -36.45 20.32 13.87
CA ALA A 17 -36.05 18.99 14.34
C ALA A 17 -36.33 18.74 15.84
N VAL A 18 -36.32 19.79 16.67
CA VAL A 18 -36.71 19.70 18.09
C VAL A 18 -38.22 19.48 18.22
N GLU A 19 -39.03 20.23 17.48
CA GLU A 19 -40.49 20.09 17.49
C GLU A 19 -40.95 18.70 17.02
N GLU A 20 -40.24 18.13 16.05
CA GLU A 20 -40.49 16.78 15.54
C GLU A 20 -39.99 15.66 16.47
N GLY A 21 -39.37 16.00 17.61
CA GLY A 21 -38.83 15.02 18.57
C GLY A 21 -37.62 14.24 18.03
N ALA A 22 -36.92 14.74 17.00
CA ALA A 22 -35.79 14.04 16.37
C ALA A 22 -34.63 13.74 17.34
N PHE A 23 -34.55 14.47 18.46
CA PHE A 23 -33.55 14.29 19.52
C PHE A 23 -33.98 13.36 20.66
N ASP A 24 -35.23 12.86 20.66
CA ASP A 24 -35.78 12.09 21.77
C ASP A 24 -35.23 10.67 21.89
N ASN A 25 -34.76 10.08 20.79
CA ASN A 25 -34.29 8.69 20.78
C ASN A 25 -32.97 8.51 20.04
N LEU A 26 -32.03 9.44 20.26
CA LEU A 26 -30.73 9.41 19.61
C LEU A 26 -29.95 8.12 19.92
N PRO A 27 -29.22 7.58 18.93
CA PRO A 27 -28.29 6.49 19.16
C PRO A 27 -27.29 6.84 20.27
N GLY A 28 -27.32 6.10 21.38
CA GLY A 28 -26.43 6.35 22.51
C GLY A 28 -26.98 7.30 23.58
N LYS A 29 -28.24 7.76 23.49
CA LYS A 29 -28.90 8.53 24.57
C LYS A 29 -28.78 7.79 25.91
N GLY A 30 -28.33 8.50 26.94
CA GLY A 30 -28.10 7.97 28.30
C GLY A 30 -26.85 7.11 28.46
N LYS A 31 -26.04 6.89 27.41
CA LYS A 31 -24.77 6.18 27.49
C LYS A 31 -23.60 7.19 27.55
N PRO A 32 -22.46 6.84 28.18
CA PRO A 32 -21.27 7.68 28.13
C PRO A 32 -20.86 7.99 26.69
N LEU A 33 -20.54 9.26 26.41
CA LEU A 33 -20.03 9.68 25.10
C LEU A 33 -18.72 8.94 24.80
N ARG A 34 -18.66 8.30 23.61
CA ARG A 34 -17.39 7.80 23.07
C ARG A 34 -16.70 8.94 22.36
N PHE A 35 -15.70 9.53 22.99
CA PHE A 35 -14.80 10.46 22.32
C PHE A 35 -13.89 9.67 21.38
N GLU A 36 -13.93 9.99 20.09
CA GLU A 36 -12.83 9.58 19.21
C GLU A 36 -11.56 10.28 19.72
N ASN A 37 -10.46 9.52 19.85
CA ASN A 37 -9.17 10.09 20.23
C ASN A 37 -8.61 10.87 19.03
N LEU A 38 -9.00 12.15 18.95
CA LEU A 38 -8.65 13.09 17.89
C LEU A 38 -7.56 14.07 18.33
N THR A 39 -6.92 13.79 19.46
CA THR A 39 -5.86 14.63 20.02
C THR A 39 -4.70 14.74 19.03
N GLY A 40 -4.27 15.96 18.73
CA GLY A 40 -3.15 16.24 17.82
C GLY A 40 -3.51 16.45 16.35
N ILE A 41 -4.78 16.29 15.95
CA ILE A 41 -5.23 16.61 14.59
C ILE A 41 -5.69 18.08 14.51
N PRO A 42 -5.19 18.88 13.56
CA PRO A 42 -5.70 20.23 13.33
C PRO A 42 -7.22 20.25 13.09
N TYR A 43 -7.91 21.25 13.66
CA TYR A 43 -9.37 21.34 13.61
C TYR A 43 -9.95 21.33 12.18
N ALA A 44 -9.26 21.98 11.24
CA ALA A 44 -9.66 22.00 9.84
C ALA A 44 -9.61 20.60 9.19
N GLU A 45 -8.59 19.80 9.49
CA GLU A 45 -8.45 18.42 9.00
C GLU A 45 -9.53 17.52 9.60
N LEU A 46 -9.87 17.71 10.87
CA LEU A 46 -10.96 16.98 11.52
C LEU A 46 -12.30 17.22 10.84
N ILE A 47 -12.63 18.49 10.58
CA ILE A 47 -13.87 18.86 9.89
C ILE A 47 -13.88 18.28 8.49
N ALA A 48 -12.80 18.45 7.71
CA ALA A 48 -12.73 17.94 6.35
C ALA A 48 -12.91 16.42 6.29
N ASN A 49 -12.20 15.67 7.14
CA ASN A 49 -12.34 14.21 7.23
C ASN A 49 -13.74 13.77 7.67
N ARG A 50 -14.36 14.50 8.61
CA ARG A 50 -15.71 14.20 9.10
C ARG A 50 -16.79 14.48 8.05
N ILE A 51 -16.66 15.56 7.28
CA ILE A 51 -17.54 15.87 6.16
C ILE A 51 -17.46 14.77 5.10
N LEU A 52 -16.23 14.39 4.69
CA LEU A 52 -16.03 13.32 3.70
C LEU A 52 -16.64 11.99 4.19
N LYS A 53 -16.34 11.59 5.43
CA LYS A 53 -16.90 10.38 6.06
C LYS A 53 -18.43 10.40 6.09
N ASN A 54 -19.05 11.53 6.47
CA ASN A 54 -20.50 11.68 6.51
C ASN A 54 -21.14 11.66 5.11
N ALA A 55 -20.42 12.13 4.08
CA ALA A 55 -20.84 12.04 2.69
C ALA A 55 -20.64 10.63 2.07
N GLY A 56 -20.15 9.65 2.84
CA GLY A 56 -19.83 8.31 2.35
C GLY A 56 -18.57 8.26 1.48
N VAL A 57 -17.76 9.33 1.46
CA VAL A 57 -16.53 9.44 0.67
C VAL A 57 -15.33 9.15 1.56
N LEU A 58 -14.41 8.32 1.07
CA LEU A 58 -13.18 8.03 1.78
C LEU A 58 -12.20 9.22 1.65
N PRO A 59 -11.59 9.67 2.75
CA PRO A 59 -10.46 10.59 2.67
C PRO A 59 -9.34 10.05 1.79
N GLU A 60 -8.61 10.93 1.12
CA GLU A 60 -7.58 10.54 0.15
C GLU A 60 -6.49 9.64 0.76
N TRP A 61 -6.07 9.92 2.00
CA TRP A 61 -5.08 9.11 2.71
C TRP A 61 -5.57 7.69 2.98
N VAL A 62 -6.87 7.49 3.21
CA VAL A 62 -7.46 6.15 3.38
C VAL A 62 -7.41 5.38 2.06
N GLN A 63 -7.66 6.06 0.95
CA GLN A 63 -7.54 5.43 -0.37
C GLN A 63 -6.08 5.07 -0.67
N ALA A 64 -5.13 5.98 -0.40
CA ALA A 64 -3.70 5.72 -0.58
C ALA A 64 -3.21 4.54 0.27
N GLN A 65 -3.73 4.40 1.50
CA GLN A 65 -3.44 3.26 2.37
C GLN A 65 -3.96 1.95 1.76
N LYS A 66 -5.21 1.90 1.28
CA LYS A 66 -5.76 0.71 0.62
C LYS A 66 -4.98 0.32 -0.63
N ASP A 67 -4.62 1.30 -1.45
CA ASP A 67 -3.83 1.08 -2.66
C ASP A 67 -2.44 0.51 -2.31
N LEU A 68 -1.81 1.03 -1.24
CA LEU A 68 -0.53 0.54 -0.75
C LEU A 68 -0.62 -0.92 -0.28
N GLU A 69 -1.63 -1.24 0.53
CA GLU A 69 -1.89 -2.60 1.01
C GLU A 69 -2.11 -3.58 -0.16
N ALA A 70 -2.86 -3.16 -1.17
CA ALA A 70 -3.11 -3.96 -2.37
C ALA A 70 -1.83 -4.20 -3.20
N GLU A 71 -0.99 -3.17 -3.38
CA GLU A 71 0.28 -3.31 -4.11
C GLU A 71 1.26 -4.21 -3.38
N ILE A 72 1.38 -4.09 -2.04
CA ILE A 72 2.21 -4.96 -1.22
C ILE A 72 1.72 -6.41 -1.33
N SER A 73 0.42 -6.65 -1.16
CA SER A 73 -0.17 -8.00 -1.31
C SER A 73 0.13 -8.60 -2.68
N THR A 74 -0.05 -7.81 -3.74
CA THR A 74 0.24 -8.24 -5.11
C THR A 74 1.73 -8.54 -5.31
N LEU A 75 2.63 -7.72 -4.76
CA LEU A 75 4.06 -7.94 -4.83
C LEU A 75 4.47 -9.25 -4.14
N LEU A 76 3.95 -9.51 -2.93
CA LEU A 76 4.23 -10.74 -2.19
C LEU A 76 3.78 -11.98 -2.96
N ALA A 77 2.54 -11.97 -3.50
CA ALA A 77 2.01 -13.06 -4.29
C ALA A 77 2.84 -13.30 -5.58
N GLN A 78 3.31 -12.23 -6.22
CA GLN A 78 4.19 -12.34 -7.38
C GLN A 78 5.56 -12.88 -7.01
N ARG A 79 6.13 -12.49 -5.88
CA ARG A 79 7.43 -12.98 -5.40
C ARG A 79 7.38 -14.48 -5.14
N THR A 80 6.32 -14.99 -4.51
CA THR A 80 6.14 -16.44 -4.31
C THR A 80 6.16 -17.19 -5.64
N LYS A 81 5.38 -16.73 -6.63
CA LYS A 81 5.37 -17.33 -7.98
C LYS A 81 6.73 -17.24 -8.66
N LEU A 82 7.42 -16.11 -8.49
CA LEU A 82 8.73 -15.89 -9.08
C LEU A 82 9.77 -16.88 -8.57
N ILE A 83 9.75 -17.19 -7.27
CA ILE A 83 10.62 -18.21 -6.65
C ILE A 83 10.36 -19.58 -7.29
N GLU A 84 9.10 -20.00 -7.37
CA GLU A 84 8.73 -21.28 -7.99
C GLU A 84 9.17 -21.37 -9.46
N ASP A 85 8.91 -20.32 -10.23
CA ASP A 85 9.29 -20.25 -11.64
C ASP A 85 10.81 -20.24 -11.82
N ASN A 86 11.54 -19.53 -10.95
CA ASN A 86 13.00 -19.51 -10.98
C ASN A 86 13.56 -20.93 -10.78
N LEU A 87 13.11 -21.63 -9.74
CA LEU A 87 13.58 -22.99 -9.43
C LEU A 87 13.30 -23.95 -10.59
N LYS A 88 12.09 -23.92 -11.16
CA LYS A 88 11.72 -24.76 -12.31
C LYS A 88 12.59 -24.47 -13.53
N ARG A 89 12.84 -23.20 -13.84
CA ARG A 89 13.65 -22.82 -15.00
C ARG A 89 15.13 -23.12 -14.80
N GLN A 90 15.67 -22.89 -13.60
CA GLN A 90 17.05 -23.23 -13.27
C GLN A 90 17.31 -24.73 -13.41
N ALA A 91 16.39 -25.58 -12.94
CA ALA A 91 16.49 -27.04 -13.11
C ALA A 91 16.53 -27.47 -14.60
N GLN A 92 15.84 -26.74 -15.48
CA GLN A 92 15.80 -27.03 -16.92
C GLN A 92 17.07 -26.62 -17.67
N ILE A 93 17.85 -25.69 -17.12
CA ILE A 93 19.01 -25.09 -17.82
C ILE A 93 20.36 -25.49 -17.22
N VAL A 94 20.38 -26.25 -16.12
CA VAL A 94 21.58 -26.46 -15.32
C VAL A 94 22.75 -27.14 -16.06
N TYR A 95 22.43 -28.04 -16.98
CA TYR A 95 23.42 -28.77 -17.79
C TYR A 95 23.51 -28.26 -19.23
N LEU A 96 22.89 -27.12 -19.54
CA LEU A 96 22.84 -26.60 -20.90
C LEU A 96 24.01 -25.65 -21.18
N PRO A 97 24.55 -25.67 -22.42
CA PRO A 97 25.51 -24.68 -22.87
C PRO A 97 24.97 -23.25 -22.73
N THR A 98 25.88 -22.30 -22.48
CA THR A 98 25.56 -20.88 -22.21
C THR A 98 24.83 -20.19 -23.36
N ASP A 99 25.05 -20.63 -24.59
CA ASP A 99 24.44 -20.15 -25.84
C ASP A 99 23.12 -20.86 -26.18
N HIS A 100 22.71 -21.88 -25.41
CA HIS A 100 21.50 -22.64 -25.65
C HIS A 100 20.24 -21.76 -25.55
N ILE A 101 19.28 -21.99 -26.44
CA ILE A 101 18.03 -21.19 -26.56
C ILE A 101 17.29 -21.08 -25.22
N SER A 102 17.19 -22.18 -24.46
CA SER A 102 16.55 -22.19 -23.13
C SER A 102 17.25 -21.28 -22.12
N VAL A 103 18.58 -21.17 -22.17
CA VAL A 103 19.36 -20.27 -21.31
C VAL A 103 19.08 -18.81 -21.69
N ASN A 104 19.04 -18.51 -22.99
CA ASN A 104 18.66 -17.18 -23.48
C ASN A 104 17.21 -16.79 -23.08
N LYS A 105 16.27 -17.73 -23.18
CA LYS A 105 14.89 -17.54 -22.69
C LYS A 105 14.85 -17.26 -21.19
N TYR A 106 15.67 -17.95 -20.40
CA TYR A 106 15.80 -17.68 -18.96
C TYR A 106 16.34 -16.27 -18.70
N ARG A 107 17.41 -15.84 -19.38
CA ARG A 107 17.97 -14.49 -19.24
C ARG A 107 16.93 -13.40 -19.53
N LEU A 108 16.16 -13.58 -20.60
CA LEU A 108 15.09 -12.64 -20.96
C LEU A 108 14.01 -12.58 -19.87
N TRP A 109 13.56 -13.73 -19.39
CA TRP A 109 12.61 -13.82 -18.29
C TRP A 109 13.14 -13.19 -17.01
N HIS A 110 14.38 -13.47 -16.63
CA HIS A 110 15.05 -12.92 -15.45
C HIS A 110 15.10 -11.39 -15.51
N LYS A 111 15.57 -10.83 -16.63
CA LYS A 111 15.59 -9.39 -16.89
C LYS A 111 14.19 -8.78 -16.75
N GLN A 112 13.19 -9.39 -17.36
CA GLN A 112 11.81 -8.89 -17.30
C GLN A 112 11.23 -8.94 -15.88
N SER A 113 11.52 -10.01 -15.13
CA SER A 113 11.11 -10.14 -13.73
C SER A 113 11.75 -9.07 -12.85
N ARG A 114 13.06 -8.82 -13.04
CA ARG A 114 13.81 -7.77 -12.35
C ARG A 114 13.24 -6.38 -12.64
N ASP A 115 12.98 -6.07 -13.91
CA ASP A 115 12.40 -4.77 -14.31
C ASP A 115 11.01 -4.56 -13.72
N ASN A 116 10.19 -5.63 -13.66
CA ASN A 116 8.86 -5.58 -13.07
C ASN A 116 8.92 -5.35 -11.55
N PHE A 117 9.84 -6.02 -10.85
CA PHE A 117 10.07 -5.85 -9.42
C PHE A 117 10.48 -4.40 -9.11
N HIS A 118 11.44 -3.85 -9.86
CA HIS A 118 11.89 -2.46 -9.73
C HIS A 118 10.72 -1.47 -9.89
N LYS A 119 9.90 -1.62 -10.93
CA LYS A 119 8.73 -0.76 -11.16
C LYS A 119 7.76 -0.81 -9.99
N LYS A 120 7.52 -1.99 -9.42
CA LYS A 120 6.65 -2.16 -8.25
C LYS A 120 7.21 -1.51 -6.99
N MET A 121 8.50 -1.66 -6.71
CA MET A 121 9.14 -0.98 -5.58
C MET A 121 9.02 0.54 -5.69
N LYS A 122 9.24 1.10 -6.88
CA LYS A 122 9.01 2.53 -7.15
C LYS A 122 7.55 2.94 -6.95
N ARG A 123 6.60 2.12 -7.41
CA ARG A 123 5.16 2.36 -7.24
C ARG A 123 4.77 2.40 -5.76
N ILE A 124 5.25 1.44 -4.97
CA ILE A 124 5.04 1.35 -3.52
C ILE A 124 5.60 2.59 -2.82
N ASN A 125 6.82 3.00 -3.13
CA ASN A 125 7.40 4.23 -2.59
C ASN A 125 6.58 5.48 -2.94
N GLY A 126 6.05 5.56 -4.17
CA GLY A 126 5.15 6.64 -4.57
C GLY A 126 3.86 6.67 -3.74
N LEU A 127 3.30 5.51 -3.39
CA LEU A 127 2.12 5.41 -2.52
C LEU A 127 2.44 5.74 -1.07
N ILE A 128 3.59 5.30 -0.55
CA ILE A 128 4.09 5.67 0.78
C ILE A 128 4.25 7.20 0.86
N LEU A 129 4.87 7.82 -0.14
CA LEU A 129 5.01 9.28 -0.16
C LEU A 129 3.65 9.98 -0.19
N LYS A 130 2.71 9.50 -1.01
CA LYS A 130 1.34 10.04 -1.06
C LYS A 130 0.66 9.94 0.30
N LEU A 131 0.75 8.79 0.96
CA LEU A 131 0.19 8.58 2.30
C LEU A 131 0.85 9.54 3.30
N ASN A 132 2.18 9.66 3.28
CA ASN A 132 2.94 10.51 4.19
C ASN A 132 2.62 12.00 4.04
N LEU A 133 2.20 12.44 2.85
CA LEU A 133 1.84 13.84 2.58
C LEU A 133 0.38 14.17 2.88
N THR A 134 -0.52 13.18 2.85
CA THR A 134 -1.97 13.40 2.93
C THR A 134 -2.58 12.90 4.24
N ALA A 135 -1.88 12.04 4.98
CA ALA A 135 -2.35 11.51 6.24
C ALA A 135 -2.24 12.56 7.36
N PRO A 136 -3.23 12.62 8.27
CA PRO A 136 -3.13 13.41 9.49
C PRO A 136 -1.92 12.99 10.34
N SER A 137 -1.43 13.92 11.17
CA SER A 137 -0.30 13.73 12.08
C SER A 137 -0.43 12.55 13.06
N THR A 138 -1.64 12.04 13.27
CA THR A 138 -1.94 10.92 14.15
C THR A 138 -1.65 9.55 13.53
N ILE A 139 -1.44 9.47 12.21
CA ILE A 139 -1.18 8.21 11.52
C ILE A 139 0.31 7.89 11.56
N ARG A 140 0.64 6.66 11.95
CA ARG A 140 2.03 6.16 11.86
C ARG A 140 2.40 6.00 10.38
N LEU A 141 3.33 6.83 9.93
CA LEU A 141 3.78 6.86 8.55
C LEU A 141 4.82 5.76 8.26
N PRO A 142 4.67 4.97 7.18
CA PRO A 142 5.68 4.02 6.75
C PRO A 142 6.94 4.71 6.20
N GLY A 143 8.09 4.08 6.40
CA GLY A 143 9.35 4.51 5.81
C GLY A 143 9.45 4.10 4.33
N LEU A 144 10.17 4.89 3.54
CA LEU A 144 10.44 4.55 2.14
C LEU A 144 11.40 3.35 2.05
N HIS A 145 11.13 2.45 1.10
CA HIS A 145 12.08 1.40 0.77
C HIS A 145 13.27 2.00 0.02
N LYS A 146 14.46 1.52 0.35
CA LYS A 146 15.66 1.84 -0.42
C LYS A 146 15.69 0.93 -1.64
N VAL A 147 15.16 1.44 -2.75
CA VAL A 147 14.93 0.63 -3.96
C VAL A 147 16.22 -0.04 -4.43
N ASP A 148 17.35 0.65 -4.37
CA ASP A 148 18.62 0.08 -4.83
C ASP A 148 19.06 -1.12 -3.99
N GLU A 149 18.98 -1.03 -2.65
CA GLU A 149 19.28 -2.16 -1.74
C GLU A 149 18.30 -3.34 -1.97
N GLU A 150 17.04 -3.07 -2.27
CA GLU A 150 16.04 -4.10 -2.58
C GLU A 150 16.30 -4.78 -3.93
N MET A 151 16.82 -4.03 -4.90
CA MET A 151 17.25 -4.58 -6.19
C MET A 151 18.51 -5.45 -6.05
N GLU A 152 19.45 -5.06 -5.18
CA GLU A 152 20.62 -5.87 -4.86
C GLU A 152 20.20 -7.19 -4.19
N ALA A 153 19.31 -7.13 -3.19
CA ALA A 153 18.77 -8.33 -2.55
C ALA A 153 18.02 -9.24 -3.54
N PHE A 154 17.30 -8.66 -4.50
CA PHE A 154 16.70 -9.42 -5.60
C PHE A 154 17.75 -10.14 -6.44
N ASP A 155 18.83 -9.46 -6.82
CA ASP A 155 19.89 -10.04 -7.65
C ASP A 155 20.66 -11.14 -6.90
N GLU A 156 20.80 -11.02 -5.58
CA GLU A 156 21.36 -12.08 -4.71
C GLU A 156 20.45 -13.30 -4.59
N GLU A 157 19.14 -13.08 -4.38
CA GLU A 157 18.14 -14.15 -4.25
C GLU A 157 17.91 -14.88 -5.58
N PHE A 158 17.89 -14.12 -6.68
CA PHE A 158 17.67 -14.60 -8.04
C PHE A 158 18.95 -14.45 -8.85
N GLN A 159 20.01 -15.19 -8.48
CA GLN A 159 21.29 -15.07 -9.19
C GLN A 159 21.11 -15.37 -10.69
N PRO A 160 21.61 -14.48 -11.58
CA PRO A 160 21.63 -14.76 -13.00
C PRO A 160 22.49 -16.01 -13.26
N VAL A 161 22.13 -16.78 -14.28
CA VAL A 161 22.94 -17.92 -14.69
C VAL A 161 24.30 -17.39 -15.13
N ALA A 162 25.31 -17.60 -14.27
CA ALA A 162 26.69 -17.25 -14.55
C ALA A 162 27.11 -17.87 -15.87
N GLU A 163 27.84 -17.11 -16.68
CA GLU A 163 28.59 -17.63 -17.83
C GLU A 163 29.56 -18.70 -17.30
N GLY A 164 29.15 -19.96 -17.35
CA GLY A 164 29.98 -21.10 -16.98
C GLY A 164 30.23 -21.27 -15.47
N LYS A 165 29.20 -21.63 -14.71
CA LYS A 165 29.18 -22.67 -13.63
C LYS A 165 27.99 -22.40 -12.71
N LEU A 166 26.93 -23.20 -12.86
CA LEU A 166 26.04 -23.44 -11.73
C LEU A 166 26.85 -24.28 -10.74
N VAL A 167 27.39 -23.64 -9.70
CA VAL A 167 27.97 -24.36 -8.57
C VAL A 167 26.79 -25.05 -7.88
N PRO A 168 26.72 -26.39 -7.85
CA PRO A 168 25.68 -27.05 -7.10
C PRO A 168 25.90 -26.76 -5.62
N ARG A 169 24.90 -26.19 -4.95
CA ARG A 169 24.83 -26.20 -3.47
C ARG A 169 24.72 -27.67 -3.03
N GLY A 170 25.85 -28.32 -2.76
CA GLY A 170 25.85 -29.70 -2.29
C GLY A 170 27.13 -30.46 -2.59
N SER A 171 28.25 -30.02 -2.02
CA SER A 171 29.41 -30.89 -1.76
C SER A 171 30.15 -30.35 -0.54
N GLN A 172 29.51 -30.41 0.62
CA GLN A 172 30.24 -30.61 1.87
C GLN A 172 29.83 -31.98 2.39
N SER A 173 30.65 -32.95 2.01
CA SER A 173 30.77 -34.23 2.65
C SER A 173 32.26 -34.37 2.97
N GLU A 174 32.62 -34.01 4.20
CA GLU A 174 33.71 -34.61 4.98
C GLU A 174 33.22 -34.73 6.43
#